data_AF-A0A6P2E1S4-F1
#
_entry.id   AF-A0A6P2E1S4-F1
#
_cell.length_a   1.000
_cell.length_b   1.000
_cell.length_c   1.000
_cell.angle_alpha   90.00
_cell.angle_beta   90.00
_cell.angle_gamma   90.00
#
_symmetry.space_group_name_H-M   'P 1'
#
loop_
_entity.id
_entity.type
_entity.pdbx_description
1 polymer ?
#
loop_
_entity_poly.entity_id
_entity_poly.type
_entity_poly.pdbx_seq_one_letter_code
_entity_poly.pdbx_strand_id
1 'polypeptide(L)'
;MPRPMACYHTHRHMTIVQGDAHVWNCFLPKAGSADDTRLFDWGAWRIDVGSDDLACMMAVHWYPDLRRRFEQRLMDCCHDELLARGVRGYDRRALHEDYRLSVLWQTTTPIHQQAIDIPSVIWWNNFERVHLAAEDLGCRELLAGWRTAGAQRQKLIARAPAAP
;
A
#
# COMPACT_ATOMS: atom_id res chain seq x y z
N MET A 1 -0.61 -6.56 -16.72
CA MET A 1 -0.39 -7.31 -15.46
C MET A 1 0.16 -6.34 -14.42
N PRO A 2 -0.46 -6.23 -13.24
CA PRO A 2 0.04 -5.35 -12.18
C PRO A 2 1.37 -5.90 -11.66
N ARG A 3 2.41 -5.07 -11.63
CA ARG A 3 3.68 -5.38 -10.96
C ARG A 3 3.71 -4.56 -9.68
N PRO A 4 4.31 -5.06 -8.58
CA PRO A 4 4.51 -4.30 -7.34
C PRO A 4 5.17 -2.92 -7.51
N MET A 5 5.78 -2.64 -8.69
CA MET A 5 6.38 -1.36 -9.05
C MET A 5 5.89 -0.82 -10.41
N ALA A 6 4.77 -1.32 -10.95
CA ALA A 6 4.29 -0.89 -12.27
C ALA A 6 3.93 0.61 -12.30
N CYS A 7 3.35 1.13 -11.23
CA CYS A 7 2.99 2.54 -11.12
C CYS A 7 4.25 3.43 -11.12
N TYR A 8 5.33 2.99 -10.46
CA TYR A 8 6.64 3.66 -10.53
C TYR A 8 7.22 3.72 -11.94
N HIS A 9 7.16 2.62 -12.70
CA HIS A 9 7.70 2.59 -14.07
C HIS A 9 6.87 3.41 -15.06
N THR A 10 5.58 3.61 -14.78
CA THR A 10 4.66 4.33 -15.67
C THR A 10 4.44 5.78 -15.27
N HIS A 11 4.92 6.20 -14.09
CA HIS A 11 4.68 7.51 -13.48
C HIS A 11 3.21 7.92 -13.47
N ARG A 12 2.30 6.94 -13.40
CA ARG A 12 0.86 7.18 -13.35
C ARG A 12 0.35 7.05 -11.92
N HIS A 13 -0.61 7.91 -11.58
CA HIS A 13 -1.30 7.92 -10.29
C HIS A 13 -0.34 8.03 -9.09
N MET A 14 0.78 8.73 -9.27
CA MET A 14 1.73 9.01 -8.21
C MET A 14 1.39 10.31 -7.48
N THR A 15 1.67 10.34 -6.19
CA THR A 15 1.52 11.48 -5.30
C THR A 15 2.67 11.50 -4.30
N ILE A 16 2.74 12.54 -3.49
CA ILE A 16 3.50 12.50 -2.24
C ILE A 16 2.65 11.73 -1.22
N VAL A 17 3.25 10.72 -0.61
CA VAL A 17 2.70 9.97 0.53
C VAL A 17 3.42 10.38 1.81
N GLN A 18 2.73 10.33 2.94
CA GLN A 18 3.35 10.58 4.23
C GLN A 18 4.24 9.39 4.66
N GLY A 19 3.86 8.16 4.29
CA GLY A 19 4.71 6.97 4.35
C GLY A 19 4.73 6.21 5.69
N ASP A 20 4.17 6.80 6.74
CA ASP A 20 3.92 6.22 8.07
C ASP A 20 2.53 6.66 8.58
N ALA A 21 1.53 6.59 7.69
CA ALA A 21 0.25 7.25 7.87
C ALA A 21 -0.65 6.39 8.75
N HIS A 22 -0.56 6.57 10.06
CA HIS A 22 -1.37 5.83 11.02
C HIS A 22 -2.04 6.75 12.04
N VAL A 23 -3.02 6.23 12.78
CA VAL A 23 -3.85 7.02 13.70
C VAL A 23 -3.08 7.77 14.78
N TRP A 24 -1.89 7.29 15.18
CA TRP A 24 -1.03 8.01 16.13
C TRP A 24 -0.25 9.18 15.52
N ASN A 25 -0.22 9.30 14.18
CA ASN A 25 0.39 10.40 13.43
C ASN A 25 -0.69 11.39 12.92
N CYS A 26 -1.85 11.39 13.57
CA CYS A 26 -2.98 12.29 13.29
C CYS A 26 -3.29 13.17 14.50
N PHE A 27 -3.33 14.48 14.31
CA PHE A 27 -3.99 15.39 15.25
C PHE A 27 -5.48 15.47 14.95
N LEU A 28 -6.30 15.24 15.97
CA LEU A 28 -7.75 15.42 15.89
C LEU A 28 -8.13 16.83 16.38
N PRO A 29 -9.11 17.48 15.71
CA PRO A 29 -9.60 18.77 16.17
C PRO A 29 -10.27 18.64 17.54
N LYS A 30 -10.25 19.72 18.32
CA LYS A 30 -10.98 19.78 19.59
C LYS A 30 -12.48 19.73 19.30
N ALA A 31 -13.23 19.10 20.19
CA ALA A 31 -14.68 19.07 20.08
C ALA A 31 -15.26 20.50 19.98
N GLY A 32 -16.04 20.76 18.93
CA GLY A 32 -16.64 22.06 18.66
C GLY A 32 -15.74 23.07 17.94
N SER A 33 -14.50 22.71 17.57
CA SER A 33 -13.69 23.57 16.68
C SER A 33 -14.07 23.36 15.21
N ALA A 34 -13.80 24.37 14.39
CA ALA A 34 -13.93 24.32 12.94
C ALA A 34 -12.66 23.77 12.26
N ASP A 35 -11.71 23.23 13.02
CA ASP A 35 -10.48 22.70 12.49
C ASP A 35 -10.70 21.29 11.93
N ASP A 36 -9.87 20.92 10.97
CA ASP A 36 -9.82 19.59 10.39
C ASP A 36 -8.69 18.76 10.98
N THR A 37 -8.75 17.44 10.81
CA THR A 37 -7.64 16.52 11.11
C THR A 37 -6.36 16.92 10.34
N ARG A 38 -5.21 16.74 10.98
CA ARG A 38 -3.88 17.02 10.39
C ARG A 38 -2.96 15.82 10.58
N LEU A 39 -2.28 15.42 9.51
CA LEU A 39 -1.17 14.47 9.58
C LEU A 39 0.10 15.20 10.03
N PHE A 40 0.90 14.55 10.88
CA PHE A 40 2.22 15.03 11.28
C PHE A 40 3.26 13.90 11.13
N ASP A 41 4.50 14.18 11.56
CA ASP A 41 5.64 13.26 11.46
C ASP A 41 5.95 12.82 10.03
N TRP A 42 6.31 13.78 9.16
CA TRP A 42 6.61 13.52 7.76
C TRP A 42 8.00 12.89 7.53
N GLY A 43 8.59 12.20 8.50
CA GLY A 43 9.94 11.62 8.37
C GLY A 43 10.07 10.55 7.28
N ALA A 44 8.97 9.85 6.96
CA ALA A 44 8.92 8.75 6.00
C ALA A 44 8.37 9.14 4.61
N TRP A 45 8.24 10.44 4.32
CA TRP A 45 7.64 10.93 3.09
C TRP A 45 8.38 10.43 1.84
N ARG A 46 7.63 10.19 0.76
CA ARG A 46 8.20 9.83 -0.54
C ARG A 46 7.20 10.03 -1.67
N ILE A 47 7.65 9.88 -2.91
CA ILE A 47 6.76 9.82 -4.08
C ILE A 47 6.34 8.37 -4.28
N ASP A 48 5.05 8.08 -4.17
CA ASP A 48 4.47 6.74 -4.27
C ASP A 48 3.01 6.80 -4.76
N VAL A 49 2.32 5.67 -4.81
CA VAL A 49 0.87 5.60 -5.04
C VAL A 49 0.13 5.96 -3.76
N GLY A 50 -0.91 6.80 -3.85
CA GLY A 50 -1.62 7.32 -2.68
C GLY A 50 -2.29 6.25 -1.80
N SER A 51 -2.55 5.06 -2.36
CA SER A 51 -3.07 3.91 -1.61
C SER A 51 -2.07 3.35 -0.59
N ASP A 52 -0.80 3.73 -0.64
CA ASP A 52 0.19 3.28 0.33
C ASP A 52 -0.09 3.80 1.73
N ASP A 53 -0.49 5.07 1.87
CA ASP A 53 -0.89 5.64 3.16
C ASP A 53 -2.17 4.94 3.71
N LEU A 54 -3.09 4.53 2.83
CA LEU A 54 -4.25 3.73 3.24
C LEU A 54 -3.85 2.32 3.71
N ALA A 55 -2.88 1.70 3.04
CA ALA A 55 -2.37 0.39 3.44
C ALA A 55 -1.60 0.47 4.75
N CYS A 56 -0.81 1.52 4.96
CA CYS A 56 -0.18 1.82 6.24
C CYS A 56 -1.25 1.97 7.33
N MET A 57 -2.23 2.83 7.13
CA MET A 57 -3.25 3.12 8.15
C MET A 57 -4.07 1.90 8.55
N MET A 58 -4.46 1.08 7.57
CA MET A 58 -5.44 0.03 7.79
C MET A 58 -4.81 -1.36 7.86
N ALA A 59 -3.98 -1.74 6.91
CA ALA A 59 -3.46 -3.10 6.81
C ALA A 59 -2.32 -3.36 7.80
N VAL A 60 -1.44 -2.37 8.03
CA VAL A 60 -0.35 -2.51 9.01
C VAL A 60 -0.87 -2.35 10.44
N HIS A 61 -1.79 -1.42 10.67
CA HIS A 61 -2.13 -0.98 12.01
C HIS A 61 -3.44 -1.53 12.59
N TRP A 62 -4.33 -2.12 11.79
CA TRP A 62 -5.60 -2.68 12.28
C TRP A 62 -5.70 -4.19 12.12
N TYR A 63 -6.26 -4.84 13.14
CA TYR A 63 -6.66 -6.25 13.03
C TYR A 63 -7.87 -6.42 12.10
N PRO A 64 -8.10 -7.64 11.55
CA PRO A 64 -9.09 -7.88 10.51
C PRO A 64 -10.51 -7.36 10.82
N ASP A 65 -11.00 -7.53 12.04
CA ASP A 65 -12.37 -7.11 12.41
C ASP A 65 -12.57 -5.60 12.25
N LEU A 66 -11.59 -4.81 12.71
CA LEU A 66 -11.64 -3.35 12.59
C LEU A 66 -11.44 -2.93 11.13
N ARG A 67 -10.45 -3.52 10.45
CA ARG A 67 -10.17 -3.24 9.04
C ARG A 67 -11.39 -3.49 8.16
N ARG A 68 -11.96 -4.71 8.20
CA ARG A 68 -13.13 -5.09 7.38
C ARG A 68 -14.34 -4.19 7.63
N ARG A 69 -14.51 -3.67 8.84
CA ARG A 69 -15.60 -2.76 9.19
C ARG A 69 -15.49 -1.39 8.52
N PHE A 70 -14.28 -0.86 8.32
CA PHE A 70 -14.06 0.52 7.87
C PHE A 70 -13.39 0.67 6.51
N GLU A 71 -12.71 -0.37 6.02
CA GLU A 71 -11.85 -0.34 4.84
C GLU A 71 -12.56 0.19 3.60
N GLN A 72 -13.68 -0.42 3.22
CA GLN A 72 -14.41 -0.01 2.01
C GLN A 72 -14.90 1.43 2.12
N ARG A 73 -15.39 1.85 3.29
CA ARG A 73 -15.84 3.23 3.51
C ARG A 73 -14.70 4.22 3.38
N LEU A 74 -13.51 3.90 3.91
CA LEU A 74 -12.35 4.79 3.84
C LEU A 74 -11.78 4.87 2.42
N MET A 75 -11.76 3.74 1.70
CA MET A 75 -11.41 3.73 0.28
C MET A 75 -12.37 4.59 -0.55
N ASP A 76 -13.67 4.47 -0.29
CA ASP A 76 -14.69 5.28 -0.97
C ASP A 76 -14.52 6.77 -0.67
N CYS A 77 -14.35 7.15 0.60
CA CYS A 77 -14.11 8.54 0.97
C CYS A 77 -12.84 9.10 0.31
N CYS A 78 -11.76 8.30 0.24
CA CYS A 78 -10.54 8.70 -0.44
C CYS A 78 -10.76 8.89 -1.94
N HIS A 79 -11.45 7.95 -2.60
CA HIS A 79 -11.76 8.02 -4.02
C HIS A 79 -12.59 9.26 -4.37
N ASP A 80 -13.67 9.47 -3.62
CA ASP A 80 -14.57 10.59 -3.83
C ASP A 80 -13.85 11.93 -3.66
N GLU A 81 -12.96 12.07 -2.66
CA GLU A 81 -12.15 13.27 -2.46
C GLU A 81 -11.15 13.48 -3.60
N LEU A 82 -10.48 12.43 -4.09
CA LEU A 82 -9.58 12.53 -5.25
C LEU A 82 -10.32 13.06 -6.48
N LEU A 83 -11.52 12.54 -6.76
CA LEU A 83 -12.35 13.02 -7.86
C LEU A 83 -12.80 14.47 -7.65
N ALA A 84 -13.22 14.84 -6.45
CA ALA A 84 -13.60 16.21 -6.11
C ALA A 84 -12.44 17.21 -6.29
N ARG A 85 -11.21 16.77 -6.08
CA ARG A 85 -9.97 17.54 -6.32
C ARG A 85 -9.52 17.54 -7.79
N GLY A 86 -10.27 16.90 -8.69
CA GLY A 86 -10.04 16.95 -10.14
C GLY A 86 -9.14 15.84 -10.68
N VAL A 87 -8.85 14.78 -9.90
CA VAL A 87 -8.16 13.61 -10.42
C VAL A 87 -9.06 12.91 -11.45
N ARG A 88 -8.51 12.58 -12.63
CA ARG A 88 -9.23 11.97 -13.75
C ARG A 88 -8.56 10.68 -14.18
N GLY A 89 -9.34 9.76 -14.75
CA GLY A 89 -8.83 8.48 -15.25
C GLY A 89 -8.45 7.49 -14.13
N TYR A 90 -8.85 7.76 -12.89
CA TYR A 90 -8.64 6.92 -11.72
C TYR A 90 -9.99 6.42 -11.20
N ASP A 91 -10.37 5.21 -11.63
CA ASP A 91 -11.63 4.58 -11.22
C ASP A 91 -11.46 3.76 -9.92
N ARG A 92 -12.59 3.31 -9.35
CA ARG A 92 -12.58 2.52 -8.10
C ARG A 92 -11.82 1.20 -8.24
N ARG A 93 -11.84 0.59 -9.43
CA ARG A 93 -11.10 -0.65 -9.70
C ARG A 93 -9.60 -0.40 -9.65
N ALA A 94 -9.12 0.71 -10.23
CA ALA A 94 -7.73 1.12 -10.17
C ALA A 94 -7.29 1.38 -8.72
N LEU A 95 -8.10 2.11 -7.92
CA LEU A 95 -7.82 2.28 -6.50
C LEU A 95 -7.72 0.96 -5.75
N HIS A 96 -8.64 0.03 -6.00
CA HIS A 96 -8.62 -1.27 -5.34
C HIS A 96 -7.42 -2.14 -5.76
N GLU A 97 -7.04 -2.12 -7.05
CA GLU A 97 -5.84 -2.80 -7.55
C GLU A 97 -4.56 -2.22 -6.93
N ASP A 98 -4.44 -0.89 -6.90
CA ASP A 98 -3.33 -0.18 -6.28
C ASP A 98 -3.27 -0.46 -4.77
N TYR A 99 -4.41 -0.46 -4.08
CA TYR A 99 -4.50 -0.78 -2.66
C TYR A 99 -4.00 -2.20 -2.36
N ARG A 100 -4.39 -3.22 -3.14
CA ARG A 100 -3.88 -4.59 -2.97
C ARG A 100 -2.36 -4.66 -3.20
N LEU A 101 -1.83 -3.91 -4.16
CA LEU A 101 -0.38 -3.81 -4.38
C LEU A 101 0.31 -3.13 -3.21
N SER A 102 -0.26 -2.04 -2.66
CA SER A 102 0.24 -1.35 -1.48
C SER A 102 0.24 -2.25 -0.25
N VAL A 103 -0.84 -3.01 0.02
CA VAL A 103 -0.88 -3.98 1.13
C VAL A 103 0.21 -5.04 0.96
N LEU A 104 0.38 -5.57 -0.26
CA LEU A 104 1.45 -6.53 -0.53
C LEU A 104 2.84 -5.93 -0.29
N TRP A 105 3.07 -4.69 -0.73
CA TRP A 105 4.31 -3.96 -0.48
C TRP A 105 4.56 -3.76 1.02
N GLN A 106 3.55 -3.32 1.76
CA GLN A 106 3.62 -3.07 3.21
C GLN A 106 3.93 -4.32 4.04
N THR A 107 3.87 -5.54 3.48
CA THR A 107 4.38 -6.75 4.16
C THR A 107 5.88 -6.68 4.47
N THR A 108 6.64 -5.81 3.78
CA THR A 108 8.07 -5.59 4.06
C THR A 108 8.30 -4.62 5.23
N THR A 109 7.31 -3.84 5.63
CA THR A 109 7.41 -2.85 6.72
C THR A 109 7.83 -3.46 8.06
N PRO A 110 7.22 -4.55 8.57
CA PRO A 110 7.68 -5.18 9.80
C PRO A 110 9.11 -5.75 9.70
N ILE A 111 9.55 -6.16 8.50
CA ILE A 111 10.94 -6.61 8.25
C ILE A 111 11.89 -5.43 8.39
N HIS A 112 11.55 -4.29 7.80
CA HIS A 112 12.32 -3.06 7.96
C HIS A 112 12.35 -2.58 9.42
N GLN A 113 11.20 -2.58 10.11
CA GLN A 113 11.10 -2.22 11.53
C GLN A 113 11.99 -3.11 12.39
N GLN A 114 12.03 -4.43 12.14
CA GLN A 114 12.94 -5.33 12.82
C GLN A 114 14.41 -4.98 12.51
N ALA A 115 14.74 -4.67 11.25
CA ALA A 115 16.10 -4.36 10.83
C ALA A 115 16.66 -3.04 11.39
N ILE A 116 15.79 -2.13 11.84
CA ILE A 116 16.16 -0.88 12.52
C ILE A 116 15.94 -0.94 14.06
N ASP A 117 15.87 -2.16 14.61
CA ASP A 117 15.77 -2.43 16.05
C ASP A 117 14.52 -1.86 16.74
N ILE A 118 13.39 -1.74 16.02
CA ILE A 118 12.10 -1.47 16.67
C ILE A 118 11.79 -2.62 17.65
N PRO A 119 11.23 -2.33 18.84
CA PRO A 119 10.82 -3.38 19.78
C PRO A 119 9.86 -4.40 19.17
N SER A 120 10.06 -5.69 19.47
CA SER A 120 9.25 -6.79 18.93
C SER A 120 7.77 -6.69 19.27
N VAL A 121 7.43 -6.08 20.40
CA VAL A 121 6.03 -5.77 20.77
C VAL A 121 5.33 -4.88 19.75
N ILE A 122 6.06 -4.15 18.90
CA ILE A 122 5.50 -3.32 17.83
C ILE A 122 5.51 -4.09 16.51
N TRP A 123 6.69 -4.44 15.99
CA TRP A 123 6.79 -4.97 14.63
C TRP A 123 6.16 -6.37 14.47
N TRP A 124 6.11 -7.20 15.53
CA TRP A 124 5.48 -8.52 15.45
C TRP A 124 3.96 -8.41 15.23
N ASN A 125 3.32 -7.45 15.89
CA ASN A 125 1.90 -7.19 15.68
C ASN A 125 1.62 -6.65 14.27
N ASN A 126 2.48 -5.74 13.79
CA ASN A 126 2.39 -5.23 12.42
C ASN A 126 2.59 -6.34 11.38
N PHE A 127 3.51 -7.28 11.65
CA PHE A 127 3.72 -8.48 10.85
C PHE A 127 2.44 -9.31 10.75
N GLU A 128 1.82 -9.66 11.87
CA GLU A 128 0.58 -10.43 11.87
C GLU A 128 -0.54 -9.73 11.09
N ARG A 129 -0.82 -8.45 11.41
CA ARG A 129 -1.93 -7.69 10.80
C ARG A 129 -1.80 -7.57 9.29
N VAL A 130 -0.62 -7.17 8.79
CA VAL A 130 -0.44 -6.95 7.36
C VAL A 130 -0.49 -8.24 6.56
N HIS A 131 -0.02 -9.36 7.13
CA HIS A 131 -0.10 -10.66 6.47
C HIS A 131 -1.53 -11.21 6.43
N LEU A 132 -2.31 -11.03 7.51
CA LEU A 132 -3.74 -11.34 7.51
C LEU A 132 -4.51 -10.49 6.50
N ALA A 133 -4.20 -9.19 6.41
CA ALA A 133 -4.81 -8.31 5.41
C ALA A 133 -4.45 -8.74 3.98
N ALA A 134 -3.19 -9.10 3.73
CA ALA A 134 -2.73 -9.58 2.43
C ALA A 134 -3.41 -10.89 2.01
N GLU A 135 -3.69 -11.80 2.97
CA GLU A 135 -4.43 -13.03 2.73
C GLU A 135 -5.92 -12.75 2.44
N ASP A 136 -6.58 -11.97 3.30
CA ASP A 136 -7.98 -11.58 3.17
C ASP A 136 -8.28 -10.90 1.82
N LEU A 137 -7.36 -10.07 1.33
CA LEU A 137 -7.49 -9.33 0.06
C LEU A 137 -6.99 -10.12 -1.16
N GLY A 138 -6.58 -11.38 -0.97
CA GLY A 138 -6.03 -12.22 -2.03
C GLY A 138 -4.79 -11.62 -2.70
N CYS A 139 -3.97 -10.85 -1.98
CA CYS A 139 -2.84 -10.13 -2.56
C CYS A 139 -1.79 -11.08 -3.17
N ARG A 140 -1.73 -12.34 -2.71
CA ARG A 140 -0.84 -13.37 -3.26
C ARG A 140 -1.10 -13.67 -4.74
N GLU A 141 -2.33 -13.46 -5.22
CA GLU A 141 -2.68 -13.62 -6.64
C GLU A 141 -1.88 -12.70 -7.55
N LEU A 142 -1.49 -11.52 -7.04
CA LEU A 142 -0.68 -10.53 -7.76
C LEU A 142 0.73 -11.06 -8.06
N LEU A 143 1.23 -11.99 -7.25
CA LEU A 143 2.53 -12.65 -7.44
C LEU A 143 2.47 -13.81 -8.43
N ALA A 144 1.29 -14.38 -8.72
CA ALA A 144 1.18 -15.54 -9.62
C ALA A 144 1.67 -15.23 -11.05
N GLY A 145 1.51 -13.98 -11.50
CA GLY A 145 2.02 -13.50 -12.79
C GLY A 145 3.55 -13.37 -12.87
N TRP A 146 4.26 -13.37 -11.73
CA TRP A 146 5.73 -13.36 -11.73
C TRP A 146 6.32 -14.69 -12.18
N ARG A 147 5.70 -15.82 -11.80
CA ARG A 147 6.20 -17.16 -12.11
C ARG A 147 6.15 -17.45 -13.60
N THR A 148 5.11 -16.99 -14.30
CA THR A 148 4.95 -17.15 -15.75
C THR A 148 5.90 -16.25 -16.55
N ALA A 149 6.06 -14.99 -16.14
CA ALA A 149 6.99 -14.05 -16.79
C ALA A 149 8.47 -14.45 -16.60
N GLY A 150 8.83 -14.94 -15.41
CA GLY A 150 10.16 -15.50 -15.13
C GLY A 150 10.47 -16.72 -15.98
N ALA A 151 9.52 -17.66 -16.08
CA ALA A 151 9.65 -18.85 -16.93
C ALA A 151 9.76 -18.51 -18.44
N GLN A 152 9.07 -17.47 -18.92
CA GLN A 152 9.21 -17.00 -20.30
C GLN A 152 10.57 -16.33 -20.57
N ARG A 153 11.09 -15.53 -19.62
CA ARG A 153 12.45 -14.95 -19.73
C ARG A 153 13.54 -16.02 -19.75
N GLN A 154 13.42 -17.04 -18.89
CA GLN A 154 14.37 -18.15 -18.85
C GLN A 154 14.37 -18.97 -20.14
N LYS A 155 13.19 -19.19 -20.74
CA LYS A 155 13.05 -19.83 -22.06
C LYS A 155 13.63 -18.99 -23.21
N LEU A 156 13.57 -17.66 -23.14
CA LEU A 156 14.22 -16.79 -24.14
C LEU A 156 15.75 -16.81 -24.02
N ILE A 157 16.28 -16.78 -22.80
CA ILE A 157 17.73 -16.85 -22.55
C ILE A 157 18.29 -18.20 -22.99
N ALA A 158 17.58 -19.30 -22.71
CA ALA A 158 17.97 -20.64 -23.15
C ALA A 158 17.88 -20.87 -24.69
N ARG A 159 17.27 -19.93 -25.44
CA ARG A 159 17.16 -19.95 -26.90
C ARG A 159 18.08 -18.94 -27.59
N ALA A 160 18.83 -18.13 -26.84
CA ALA A 160 19.81 -17.23 -27.43
C ALA A 160 20.98 -18.07 -27.96
N PRO A 161 21.39 -17.90 -29.24
CA PRO A 161 22.56 -18.59 -29.76
C PRO A 161 23.80 -18.14 -28.96
N ALA A 162 24.69 -19.09 -28.65
CA ALA A 162 25.96 -18.78 -28.03
C ALA A 162 26.71 -17.77 -28.92
N ALA A 163 27.16 -16.67 -28.31
CA ALA A 163 27.94 -15.67 -29.02
C ALA A 163 29.23 -16.32 -29.59
N PRO A 164 29.66 -15.90 -30.80
CA PRO A 164 30.80 -16.49 -31.50
C PRO A 164 32.14 -16.28 -30.78
#